data_AF-A0A9Q4G9H0-F1
#
_entry.id   AF-A0A9Q4G9H0-F1
#
_cell.length_a   1.000
_cell.length_b   1.000
_cell.length_c   1.000
_cell.angle_alpha   90.00
_cell.angle_beta   90.00
_cell.angle_gamma   90.00
#
_symmetry.space_group_name_H-M   'P 1'
#
loop_
_entity.id
_entity.type
_entity.pdbx_description
1 polymer ?
#
loop_
_entity_poly.entity_id
_entity_poly.type
_entity_poly.pdbx_seq_one_letter_code
_entity_poly.pdbx_strand_id
1 'polypeptide(L)'
;MLLEEIKNIKSTDNDLKNFGNTMGIILLFIAMLLIAAKSYYYPYFAIAGLALIVFAYMYPIVLKPFQIVWMSLALLMGWISTRVILSLLYYIVITPIGLITKIAGKDFLNRKIDRKRQSYWNYRTKKAYNPADSEKQF
;
A
#
# COMPACT_ATOMS: atom_id res chain seq x y z
N MET A 1 3.04 -0.20 -16.02
CA MET A 1 2.60 -0.44 -14.62
C MET A 1 1.46 0.49 -14.21
N LEU A 2 1.68 1.72 -13.69
CA LEU A 2 0.55 2.56 -13.20
C LEU A 2 -0.44 2.99 -14.30
N LEU A 3 0.03 3.31 -15.50
CA LEU A 3 -0.84 3.67 -16.63
C LEU A 3 -1.72 2.49 -17.09
N GLU A 4 -1.23 1.26 -16.93
CA GLU A 4 -2.01 0.05 -17.24
C GLU A 4 -3.07 -0.19 -16.17
N GLU A 5 -2.74 0.03 -14.90
CA GLU A 5 -3.73 -0.02 -13.81
C GLU A 5 -4.84 1.01 -14.00
N ILE A 6 -4.50 2.25 -14.37
CA ILE A 6 -5.48 3.31 -14.66
C ILE A 6 -6.38 2.90 -15.84
N LYS A 7 -5.79 2.35 -16.91
CA LYS A 7 -6.56 1.89 -18.08
C LYS A 7 -7.47 0.70 -17.75
N ASN A 8 -7.10 -0.12 -16.76
CA ASN A 8 -7.85 -1.29 -16.31
C ASN A 8 -8.83 -1.00 -15.16
N ILE A 9 -9.07 0.27 -14.80
CA ILE A 9 -10.08 0.63 -13.82
C ILE A 9 -11.46 0.14 -14.30
N LYS A 10 -12.06 -0.77 -13.52
CA LYS A 10 -13.42 -1.24 -13.78
C LYS A 10 -14.41 -0.10 -13.50
N SER A 11 -15.20 0.24 -14.51
CA SER A 11 -16.24 1.26 -14.45
C SER A 11 -17.57 0.66 -14.92
N THR A 12 -17.96 -0.46 -14.31
CA THR A 12 -19.30 -1.03 -14.48
C THR A 12 -20.32 -0.14 -13.78
N ASP A 13 -21.60 -0.20 -14.17
CA ASP A 13 -22.66 0.58 -13.51
C ASP A 13 -22.72 0.36 -11.99
N ASN A 14 -22.46 -0.86 -11.52
CA ASN A 14 -22.38 -1.16 -10.08
C ASN A 14 -21.17 -0.49 -9.42
N ASP A 15 -20.02 -0.43 -10.10
CA ASP A 15 -18.82 0.23 -9.58
C ASP A 15 -19.03 1.75 -9.46
N LEU A 16 -19.72 2.34 -10.44
CA LEU A 16 -20.09 3.76 -10.46
C LEU A 16 -21.09 4.09 -9.35
N LYS A 17 -22.08 3.23 -9.14
CA LYS A 17 -23.05 3.35 -8.02
C LYS A 17 -22.35 3.25 -6.67
N ASN A 18 -21.48 2.26 -6.50
CA ASN A 18 -20.71 2.08 -5.27
C ASN A 18 -19.83 3.30 -5.00
N PHE A 19 -19.13 3.81 -6.02
CA PHE A 19 -18.31 5.02 -5.90
C PHE A 19 -19.15 6.23 -5.45
N GLY A 20 -20.29 6.50 -6.10
CA GLY A 20 -21.16 7.61 -5.73
C GLY A 20 -21.77 7.46 -4.34
N ASN A 21 -22.14 6.25 -3.93
CA ASN A 21 -22.59 5.98 -2.56
C ASN A 21 -21.48 6.22 -1.54
N THR A 22 -20.28 5.66 -1.76
CA THR A 22 -19.16 5.82 -0.82
C THR A 22 -18.77 7.30 -0.68
N MET A 23 -18.59 8.01 -1.80
CA MET A 23 -18.23 9.44 -1.76
C MET A 23 -19.37 10.29 -1.20
N GLY A 24 -20.61 10.00 -1.56
CA GLY A 24 -21.78 10.69 -1.04
C GLY A 24 -21.92 10.56 0.47
N ILE A 25 -21.78 9.33 1.01
CA ILE A 25 -21.81 9.08 2.45
C ILE A 25 -20.67 9.81 3.17
N ILE A 26 -19.46 9.80 2.62
CA ILE A 26 -18.30 10.52 3.19
C ILE A 26 -18.59 12.03 3.26
N LEU A 27 -19.11 12.62 2.18
CA LEU A 27 -19.45 14.06 2.17
C LEU A 27 -20.60 14.40 3.13
N LEU A 28 -21.60 13.52 3.26
CA LEU A 28 -22.68 13.68 4.24
C LEU A 28 -22.16 13.58 5.68
N PHE A 29 -21.22 12.68 5.94
CA PHE A 29 -20.58 12.57 7.24
C PHE A 29 -19.76 13.83 7.58
N ILE A 30 -19.00 14.35 6.60
CA ILE A 30 -18.29 15.64 6.74
C ILE A 30 -19.27 16.79 6.98
N ALA A 31 -20.39 16.83 6.25
CA ALA A 31 -21.44 17.83 6.45
C ALA A 31 -22.03 17.75 7.87
N MET A 32 -22.27 16.54 8.39
CA MET A 32 -22.73 16.33 9.76
C MET A 32 -21.73 16.85 10.80
N LEU A 33 -20.43 16.60 10.62
CA LEU A 33 -19.38 17.16 11.48
C LEU A 33 -19.32 18.70 11.40
N LEU A 34 -19.50 19.28 10.21
CA LEU A 34 -19.53 20.73 10.03
C LEU A 34 -20.75 21.38 10.69
N ILE A 35 -21.91 20.71 10.68
CA ILE A 35 -23.10 21.14 11.43
C ILE A 35 -22.79 21.15 12.93
N ALA A 36 -22.17 20.08 13.46
CA ALA A 36 -21.77 20.02 14.86
C ALA A 36 -20.76 21.13 15.22
N ALA A 37 -19.87 21.49 14.29
CA ALA A 37 -18.93 22.60 14.42
C ALA A 37 -19.56 23.99 14.17
N LYS A 38 -20.88 24.08 13.92
CA LYS A 38 -21.61 25.32 13.57
C LYS A 38 -21.00 26.11 12.40
N SER A 39 -20.37 25.41 11.46
CA SER A 39 -19.74 26.02 10.29
C SER A 39 -20.77 26.36 9.21
N TYR A 40 -20.68 27.53 8.59
CA TYR A 40 -21.57 27.95 7.49
C TYR A 40 -21.40 27.11 6.21
N TYR A 41 -20.30 26.36 6.08
CA TYR A 41 -19.98 25.60 4.87
C TYR A 41 -20.67 24.24 4.75
N TYR A 42 -21.41 23.79 5.78
CA TYR A 42 -22.08 22.49 5.75
C TYR A 42 -23.05 22.25 4.57
N PRO A 43 -23.82 23.23 4.03
CA PRO A 43 -24.80 22.94 3.00
C PRO A 43 -24.14 22.57 1.68
N TYR A 44 -22.95 23.11 1.37
CA TYR A 44 -22.22 22.75 0.16
C TYR A 44 -21.84 21.27 0.14
N PHE A 45 -21.34 20.75 1.27
CA PHE A 45 -20.99 19.33 1.41
C PHE A 45 -22.24 18.44 1.45
N ALA A 46 -23.32 18.89 2.08
CA ALA A 46 -24.58 18.15 2.12
C ALA A 46 -25.21 18.02 0.72
N ILE A 47 -25.28 19.12 -0.04
CA ILE A 47 -25.81 19.15 -1.40
C ILE A 47 -24.94 18.31 -2.33
N ALA A 48 -23.61 18.46 -2.26
CA ALA A 48 -22.69 17.66 -3.08
C ALA A 48 -22.81 16.16 -2.77
N GLY A 49 -22.92 15.78 -1.49
CA GLY A 49 -23.11 14.40 -1.07
C GLY A 49 -24.42 13.80 -1.58
N LEU A 50 -25.54 14.50 -1.41
CA LEU A 50 -26.84 14.08 -1.94
C LEU A 50 -26.85 13.99 -3.47
N ALA A 51 -26.27 14.99 -4.15
CA ALA A 51 -26.18 15.01 -5.59
C ALA A 51 -25.43 13.78 -6.12
N LEU A 52 -24.27 13.42 -5.53
CA LEU A 52 -23.52 12.23 -5.95
C LEU A 52 -24.31 10.93 -5.79
N ILE A 53 -25.07 10.78 -4.71
CA ILE A 53 -25.93 9.60 -4.49
C ILE A 53 -27.04 9.58 -5.55
N VAL A 54 -27.74 10.70 -5.77
CA VAL A 54 -28.81 10.77 -6.77
C VAL A 54 -28.29 10.48 -8.18
N PHE A 55 -27.16 11.08 -8.57
CA PHE A 55 -26.55 10.83 -9.88
C PHE A 55 -26.03 9.40 -10.04
N ALA A 56 -25.55 8.76 -8.98
CA ALA A 56 -25.18 7.35 -9.01
C ALA A 56 -26.34 6.44 -9.44
N TYR A 57 -27.56 6.71 -8.98
CA TYR A 57 -28.73 5.92 -9.35
C TYR A 57 -29.39 6.35 -10.66
N MET A 58 -29.45 7.65 -10.95
CA MET A 58 -30.13 8.16 -12.16
C MET A 58 -29.26 8.08 -13.42
N TYR A 59 -27.98 8.50 -13.33
CA TYR A 59 -27.08 8.61 -14.48
C TYR A 59 -25.64 8.25 -14.09
N PRO A 60 -25.33 6.97 -13.81
CA PRO A 60 -24.00 6.54 -13.36
C PRO A 60 -22.90 6.89 -14.37
N ILE A 61 -23.23 6.97 -15.67
CA ILE A 61 -22.26 7.27 -16.73
C ILE A 61 -21.60 8.65 -16.57
N VAL A 62 -22.29 9.61 -15.95
CA VAL A 62 -21.74 10.96 -15.69
C VAL A 62 -20.66 10.91 -14.60
N LEU A 63 -20.73 9.96 -13.68
CA LEU A 63 -19.73 9.77 -12.62
C LEU A 63 -18.45 9.12 -13.13
N LYS A 64 -18.47 8.50 -14.32
CA LYS A 64 -17.33 7.75 -14.86
C LYS A 64 -16.02 8.55 -14.99
N PRO A 65 -15.98 9.73 -15.64
CA PRO A 65 -14.75 10.51 -15.71
C PRO A 65 -14.25 10.92 -14.32
N PHE A 66 -15.16 11.25 -13.41
CA PHE A 66 -14.81 11.62 -12.04
C PHE A 66 -14.26 10.45 -11.23
N GLN A 67 -14.86 9.26 -11.35
CA GLN A 67 -14.35 8.02 -10.75
C GLN A 67 -12.94 7.72 -11.24
N ILE A 68 -12.70 7.78 -12.55
CA ILE A 68 -11.38 7.47 -13.13
C ILE A 68 -10.31 8.43 -12.60
N VAL A 69 -10.59 9.74 -12.58
CA VAL A 69 -9.65 10.74 -12.05
C VAL A 69 -9.37 10.49 -10.57
N TRP A 70 -10.42 10.28 -9.77
CA TRP A 70 -10.28 10.01 -8.33
C TRP A 70 -9.49 8.73 -8.05
N MET A 71 -9.81 7.64 -8.75
CA MET A 71 -9.09 6.38 -8.61
C MET A 71 -7.65 6.47 -9.08
N SER A 72 -7.37 7.23 -10.14
CA SER A 72 -6.00 7.48 -10.59
C SER A 72 -5.18 8.20 -9.52
N LEU A 73 -5.76 9.20 -8.85
CA LEU A 73 -5.12 9.86 -7.71
C LEU A 73 -4.89 8.88 -6.55
N ALA A 74 -5.87 8.03 -6.24
CA ALA A 74 -5.71 7.01 -5.19
C ALA A 74 -4.57 6.03 -5.50
N LEU A 75 -4.44 5.59 -6.75
CA LEU A 75 -3.34 4.71 -7.20
C LEU A 75 -1.98 5.41 -7.07
N LEU A 76 -1.88 6.68 -7.48
CA LEU A 76 -0.66 7.47 -7.33
C LEU A 76 -0.28 7.61 -5.85
N MET A 77 -1.24 7.92 -4.99
CA MET A 77 -1.03 8.01 -3.54
C MET A 77 -0.56 6.67 -2.95
N GLY A 78 -1.15 5.54 -3.37
CA GLY A 78 -0.73 4.21 -2.94
C GLY A 78 0.70 3.86 -3.36
N TRP A 79 1.07 4.22 -4.58
CA TRP A 79 2.42 4.03 -5.11
C TRP A 79 3.47 4.86 -4.37
N ILE A 80 3.15 6.12 -4.05
CA ILE A 80 4.02 6.98 -3.24
C ILE A 80 4.12 6.43 -1.83
N SER A 81 2.99 6.13 -1.18
CA SER A 81 2.92 5.66 0.20
C SER A 81 3.77 4.40 0.42
N THR A 82 3.66 3.41 -0.46
CA THR A 82 4.46 2.18 -0.38
C THR A 82 5.96 2.48 -0.39
N ARG A 83 6.41 3.37 -1.28
CA ARG A 83 7.83 3.75 -1.39
C ARG A 83 8.31 4.53 -0.18
N VAL A 84 7.47 5.44 0.32
CA VAL A 84 7.78 6.24 1.52
C VAL A 84 7.90 5.31 2.72
N ILE A 85 6.93 4.42 2.95
CA ILE A 85 6.95 3.48 4.07
C ILE A 85 8.20 2.57 4.00
N LEU A 86 8.48 1.99 2.83
CA LEU A 86 9.66 1.12 2.66
C LEU A 86 10.98 1.88 2.88
N SER A 87 11.07 3.10 2.35
CA SER A 87 12.27 3.93 2.52
C SER A 87 12.46 4.30 3.99
N LEU A 88 11.37 4.70 4.66
CA LEU A 88 11.39 5.04 6.07
C LEU A 88 11.81 3.83 6.92
N LEU A 89 11.22 2.66 6.67
CA LEU A 89 11.59 1.41 7.36
C LEU A 89 13.06 1.06 7.11
N TYR A 90 13.53 1.19 5.89
CA TYR A 90 14.93 0.91 5.57
C TYR A 90 15.89 1.85 6.31
N TYR A 91 15.63 3.16 6.31
CA TYR A 91 16.54 4.13 6.91
C TYR A 91 16.42 4.24 8.43
N ILE A 92 15.23 4.05 9.00
CA ILE A 92 14.99 4.18 10.45
C ILE A 92 15.20 2.85 11.19
N VAL A 93 14.96 1.71 10.55
CA VAL A 93 15.06 0.40 11.24
C VAL A 93 16.25 -0.38 10.72
N ILE A 94 16.29 -0.71 9.42
CA ILE A 94 17.30 -1.62 8.88
C ILE A 94 18.70 -1.01 8.92
N THR A 95 18.82 0.25 8.52
CA THR A 95 20.10 0.97 8.44
C THR A 95 20.78 1.10 9.81
N PRO A 96 20.12 1.58 10.88
CA PRO A 96 20.77 1.65 12.19
C PRO A 96 21.08 0.27 12.76
N ILE A 97 20.25 -0.76 12.53
CA ILE A 97 20.60 -2.13 12.92
C ILE A 97 21.89 -2.58 12.20
N GLY A 98 22.00 -2.32 10.90
CA GLY A 98 23.21 -2.58 10.12
C GLY A 98 24.42 -1.79 10.61
N LEU A 99 24.22 -0.53 11.02
CA LEU A 99 25.28 0.33 11.52
C LEU A 99 25.76 -0.13 12.91
N ILE A 100 24.84 -0.46 13.81
CA ILE A 100 25.13 -0.99 15.16
C ILE A 100 25.88 -2.32 15.04
N THR A 101 25.43 -3.24 14.19
CA THR A 101 26.11 -4.53 13.99
C THR A 101 27.51 -4.36 13.40
N LYS A 102 27.69 -3.40 12.48
CA LYS A 102 29.00 -3.03 11.94
C LYS A 102 29.93 -2.44 13.00
N ILE A 103 29.44 -1.52 13.85
CA ILE A 103 30.22 -0.92 14.96
C ILE A 103 30.55 -1.98 16.03
N ALA A 104 29.61 -2.87 16.35
CA ALA A 104 29.82 -3.99 17.26
C ALA A 104 30.77 -5.07 16.70
N GLY A 105 31.30 -4.90 15.49
CA GLY A 105 32.25 -5.81 14.87
C GLY A 105 31.68 -7.18 14.48
N LYS A 106 30.35 -7.35 14.52
CA LYS A 106 29.69 -8.61 14.18
C LYS A 106 29.61 -8.76 12.66
N ASP A 107 30.34 -9.73 12.12
CA ASP A 107 30.27 -10.11 10.71
C ASP A 107 29.48 -11.42 10.57
N PHE A 108 28.15 -11.33 10.50
CA PHE A 108 27.29 -12.51 10.36
C PHE A 108 27.49 -13.26 9.04
N LEU A 109 28.00 -12.58 8.01
CA LEU A 109 28.15 -13.12 6.67
C LEU A 109 29.59 -13.54 6.36
N ASN A 110 30.52 -13.46 7.33
CA ASN A 110 31.96 -13.72 7.14
C ASN A 110 32.50 -13.04 5.85
N ARG A 111 32.15 -11.78 5.65
CA ARG A 111 32.45 -11.04 4.41
C ARG A 111 33.93 -10.69 4.28
N LYS A 112 34.68 -10.67 5.39
CA LYS A 112 36.12 -10.38 5.35
C LYS A 112 36.88 -11.53 4.67
N ILE A 113 37.58 -11.20 3.58
CA ILE A 113 38.47 -12.11 2.87
C ILE A 113 39.73 -12.31 3.71
N ASP A 114 39.87 -13.51 4.26
CA ASP A 114 41.06 -14.01 4.91
C ASP A 114 42.02 -14.66 3.89
N ARG A 115 43.08 -13.94 3.53
CA ARG A 115 44.08 -14.41 2.56
C ARG A 115 44.91 -15.61 3.05
N LYS A 116 44.84 -15.96 4.33
CA LYS A 116 45.55 -17.12 4.89
C LYS A 116 44.70 -18.39 4.87
N ARG A 117 43.40 -18.31 4.60
CA ARG A 117 42.54 -19.50 4.50
C ARG A 117 42.79 -20.24 3.19
N GLN A 118 42.94 -21.56 3.30
CA GLN A 118 43.02 -22.45 2.13
C GLN A 118 41.67 -22.60 1.41
N SER A 119 40.55 -22.42 2.11
CA SER A 119 39.20 -22.50 1.53
C SER A 119 38.17 -21.75 2.40
N TYR A 120 37.14 -21.20 1.76
CA TYR A 120 35.97 -20.58 2.41
C TYR A 120 34.79 -21.55 2.53
N TRP A 121 34.96 -22.81 2.11
CA TRP A 121 33.90 -23.80 2.12
C TRP A 121 33.49 -24.15 3.55
N ASN A 122 32.25 -23.82 3.92
CA ASN A 122 31.66 -24.25 5.18
C ASN A 122 31.17 -25.70 5.04
N TYR A 123 31.96 -26.65 5.55
CA TYR A 123 31.54 -28.05 5.61
C TYR A 123 30.32 -28.18 6.52
N ARG A 124 29.23 -28.73 5.99
CA ARG A 124 28.09 -29.12 6.83
C ARG A 124 28.51 -30.29 7.71
N THR A 125 28.17 -30.22 8.99
CA THR A 125 28.30 -31.36 9.90
C THR A 125 27.47 -32.51 9.36
N LYS A 126 28.10 -33.68 9.18
CA LYS A 126 27.39 -34.90 8.80
C LYS A 126 26.48 -35.32 9.96
N LYS A 127 25.20 -34.97 9.89
CA LYS A 127 24.16 -35.59 10.71
C LYS A 127 23.86 -36.98 10.15
N ALA A 128 23.49 -37.91 11.03
CA ALA A 128 22.93 -39.18 10.61
C ALA A 128 21.69 -38.90 9.76
N TYR A 129 21.59 -39.59 8.62
CA TYR A 129 20.49 -39.44 7.68
C TYR A 129 19.17 -39.84 8.36
N ASN A 130 18.18 -38.94 8.35
CA ASN A 130 16.83 -39.20 8.80
C ASN A 130 15.88 -39.14 7.59
N PRO A 131 15.16 -40.22 7.26
CA PRO A 131 14.20 -40.23 6.15
C PRO A 131 13.17 -39.09 6.19
N ALA A 132 12.80 -38.62 7.39
CA ALA A 132 11.87 -37.50 7.57
C ALA A 132 12.40 -36.16 7.03
N ASP A 133 13.73 -35.98 6.94
CA ASP A 133 14.33 -34.74 6.44
C ASP A 133 14.16 -34.58 4.92
N SER A 134 13.90 -35.68 4.20
CA SER A 134 13.66 -35.74 2.75
C SER A 134 12.18 -35.63 2.36
N GLU A 135 11.23 -35.66 3.29
CA GLU A 135 9.79 -35.62 2.98
C GLU A 135 9.30 -34.26 2.47
N LYS A 136 10.04 -33.17 2.72
CA LYS A 136 9.67 -31.80 2.32
C LYS A 136 10.66 -31.16 1.34
N GLN A 137 11.39 -31.98 0.59
CA GLN A 137 12.39 -31.49 -0.36
C GLN A 137 11.79 -30.97 -1.68
N PHE A 138 10.53 -31.25 -1.97
CA PHE A 138 9.82 -30.82 -3.19
C PHE A 138 8.55 -30.05 -2.86
#